data_AF-A0AAW1YYW3-F1
#
_entry.id   AF-A0AAW1YYW3-F1
#
_cell.length_a   1.000
_cell.length_b   1.000
_cell.length_c   1.000
_cell.angle_alpha   90.00
_cell.angle_beta   90.00
_cell.angle_gamma   90.00
#
_symmetry.space_group_name_H-M   'P 1'
#
loop_
_entity.id
_entity.type
_entity.pdbx_description
1 polymer ?
#
loop_
_entity_poly.entity_id
_entity_poly.type
_entity_poly.pdbx_seq_one_letter_code
_entity_poly.pdbx_strand_id
1 'polypeptide(L)'
;MVSLNPTCVTDLESDVDEDIERLKSRWTSKEDENLASLVGKFGRDEWELIAGYLPGRSAQDCKYRFTVVLDPELIKGTWTKEEDEKLIQLVSLYGDKKWSTIAKHLKGRRGKQCRERWHNHLDPSVIKTPWTKEEDLLIIKYHCVLGSRWAQIAKFLPGR
;
A
#
# COMPACT_ATOMS: atom_id res chain seq x y z
N MET A 1 -28.44 28.43 -10.35
CA MET A 1 -28.15 26.99 -10.60
C MET A 1 -26.64 26.85 -10.61
N VAL A 2 -26.05 26.49 -9.48
CA VAL A 2 -24.60 26.32 -9.36
C VAL A 2 -24.29 24.87 -9.72
N SER A 3 -23.70 24.66 -10.89
CA SER A 3 -23.16 23.37 -11.31
C SER A 3 -21.96 23.05 -10.43
N LEU A 4 -22.13 22.17 -9.46
CA LEU A 4 -21.03 21.57 -8.71
C LEU A 4 -20.49 20.40 -9.55
N ASN A 5 -19.37 20.64 -10.23
CA ASN A 5 -18.52 19.58 -10.74
C ASN A 5 -18.00 18.75 -9.56
N PRO A 6 -18.20 17.42 -9.53
CA PRO A 6 -17.45 16.56 -8.63
C PRO A 6 -16.08 16.36 -9.27
N THR A 7 -15.09 17.11 -8.82
CA THR A 7 -13.68 16.82 -9.09
C THR A 7 -13.39 15.41 -8.63
N CYS A 8 -13.18 14.51 -9.58
CA CYS A 8 -12.53 13.22 -9.40
C CYS A 8 -11.15 13.52 -8.79
N VAL A 9 -11.03 13.29 -7.48
CA VAL A 9 -9.74 13.41 -6.78
C VAL A 9 -8.91 12.24 -7.27
N THR A 10 -7.87 12.59 -8.01
CA THR A 10 -6.91 11.73 -8.68
C THR A 10 -6.32 10.67 -7.76
N ASP A 11 -6.30 9.42 -8.25
CA ASP A 11 -5.53 8.28 -7.80
C ASP A 11 -4.01 8.57 -7.90
N LEU A 12 -3.48 9.46 -7.05
CA LEU A 12 -2.03 9.76 -6.98
C LEU A 12 -1.25 8.80 -6.06
N GLU A 13 -1.92 7.79 -5.50
CA GLU A 13 -1.28 6.78 -4.63
C GLU A 13 -1.00 5.44 -5.35
N SER A 14 -1.53 5.24 -6.57
CA SER A 14 -1.29 4.04 -7.37
C SER A 14 0.12 3.97 -7.99
N ASP A 15 0.76 5.13 -8.18
CA ASP A 15 2.03 5.22 -8.91
C ASP A 15 3.20 4.62 -8.11
N VAL A 16 3.14 4.65 -6.77
CA VAL A 16 4.21 4.11 -5.92
C VAL A 16 4.22 2.58 -5.92
N ASP A 17 3.07 1.95 -6.15
CA ASP A 17 2.92 0.50 -6.02
C ASP A 17 3.28 -0.27 -7.30
N GLU A 18 3.02 0.29 -8.47
CA GLU A 18 3.48 -0.26 -9.75
C GLU A 18 5.01 -0.20 -9.86
N ASP A 19 5.63 0.87 -9.34
CA ASP A 19 7.07 1.00 -9.27
C ASP A 19 7.71 -0.07 -8.36
N ILE A 20 7.07 -0.46 -7.25
CA ILE A 20 7.56 -1.54 -6.38
C ILE A 20 7.63 -2.88 -7.13
N GLU A 21 6.58 -3.26 -7.87
CA GLU A 21 6.57 -4.53 -8.61
C GLU A 21 7.50 -4.51 -9.83
N ARG A 22 7.56 -3.39 -10.55
CA ARG A 22 8.49 -3.20 -11.66
C ARG A 22 9.96 -3.21 -11.19
N LEU A 23 10.25 -2.70 -10.01
CA LEU A 23 11.59 -2.75 -9.41
C LEU A 23 11.92 -4.11 -8.78
N LYS A 24 10.93 -4.85 -8.28
CA LYS A 24 11.11 -6.25 -7.85
C LYS A 24 11.58 -7.16 -8.98
N SER A 25 11.10 -6.96 -10.21
CA SER A 25 11.55 -7.71 -11.39
C SER A 25 13.03 -7.51 -11.73
N ARG A 26 13.68 -6.44 -11.23
CA ARG A 26 15.04 -6.10 -11.62
C ARG A 26 16.09 -6.69 -10.69
N TRP A 27 15.80 -6.94 -9.42
CA TRP A 27 16.77 -7.37 -8.40
C TRP A 27 16.75 -8.89 -8.20
N THR A 28 17.92 -9.51 -8.21
CA THR A 28 18.09 -10.93 -7.88
C THR A 28 18.29 -11.14 -6.37
N SER A 29 18.01 -12.35 -5.88
CA SER A 29 18.29 -12.70 -4.47
C SER A 29 19.76 -12.48 -4.10
N LYS A 30 20.69 -12.72 -5.03
CA LYS A 30 22.11 -12.49 -4.78
C LYS A 30 22.45 -11.01 -4.63
N GLU A 31 21.82 -10.16 -5.43
CA GLU A 31 21.97 -8.71 -5.27
C GLU A 31 21.35 -8.22 -3.96
N ASP A 32 20.24 -8.79 -3.52
CA ASP A 32 19.64 -8.47 -2.23
C ASP A 32 20.56 -8.87 -1.06
N GLU A 33 21.16 -10.07 -1.11
CA GLU A 33 22.18 -10.51 -0.13
C GLU A 33 23.38 -9.57 -0.09
N ASN A 34 23.90 -9.21 -1.27
CA ASN A 34 25.04 -8.30 -1.38
C ASN A 34 24.68 -6.92 -0.83
N LEU A 35 23.53 -6.36 -1.21
CA LEU A 35 23.05 -5.07 -0.71
C LEU A 35 22.88 -5.08 0.81
N ALA A 36 22.22 -6.10 1.37
CA ALA A 36 22.05 -6.22 2.81
C ALA A 36 23.38 -6.33 3.56
N SER A 37 24.33 -7.10 3.02
CA SER A 37 25.68 -7.23 3.59
C SER A 37 26.46 -5.92 3.55
N LEU A 38 26.41 -5.20 2.42
CA LEU A 38 27.07 -3.90 2.25
C LEU A 38 26.49 -2.84 3.18
N VAL A 39 25.16 -2.77 3.34
CA VAL A 39 24.49 -1.88 4.30
C VAL A 39 24.88 -2.24 5.74
N GLY A 40 24.96 -3.54 6.06
CA GLY A 40 25.44 -3.99 7.37
C GLY A 40 26.90 -3.59 7.66
N LYS A 41 27.75 -3.54 6.62
CA LYS A 41 29.17 -3.18 6.72
C LYS A 41 29.42 -1.68 6.77
N PHE A 42 28.73 -0.90 5.95
CA PHE A 42 29.01 0.53 5.74
C PHE A 42 27.97 1.47 6.38
N GLY A 43 26.81 0.96 6.81
CA GLY A 43 25.73 1.77 7.38
C GLY A 43 24.64 2.12 6.36
N ARG A 44 23.64 2.91 6.82
CA ARG A 44 22.41 3.24 6.08
C ARG A 44 22.43 4.61 5.39
N ASP A 45 23.60 5.24 5.32
CA ASP A 45 23.76 6.58 4.72
C ASP A 45 24.78 6.60 3.57
N GLU A 46 25.63 5.57 3.46
CA GLU A 46 26.74 5.47 2.50
C GLU A 46 26.31 4.89 1.13
N TRP A 47 25.20 5.38 0.57
CA TRP A 47 24.58 4.79 -0.63
C TRP A 47 25.43 4.88 -1.89
N GLU A 48 26.21 5.95 -2.05
CA GLU A 48 27.13 6.11 -3.18
C GLU A 48 28.26 5.08 -3.13
N LEU A 49 28.83 4.86 -1.94
CA LEU A 49 29.84 3.82 -1.73
C LEU A 49 29.27 2.43 -1.99
N ILE A 50 28.08 2.14 -1.45
CA ILE A 50 27.41 0.85 -1.62
C ILE A 50 27.12 0.57 -3.10
N ALA A 51 26.62 1.56 -3.85
CA ALA A 51 26.36 1.43 -5.29
C ALA A 51 27.63 1.16 -6.09
N GLY A 52 28.79 1.69 -5.67
CA GLY A 52 30.09 1.37 -6.27
C GLY A 52 30.45 -0.12 -6.25
N TYR A 53 29.87 -0.90 -5.34
CA TYR A 53 30.04 -2.36 -5.27
C TYR A 53 28.95 -3.15 -6.01
N LEU A 54 27.92 -2.50 -6.55
CA LEU A 54 26.78 -3.13 -7.19
C LEU A 54 26.65 -2.65 -8.65
N PRO A 55 27.32 -3.34 -9.61
CA PRO A 55 27.34 -2.89 -11.00
C PRO A 55 25.91 -2.83 -11.58
N GLY A 56 25.58 -1.70 -12.20
CA GLY A 56 24.26 -1.47 -12.80
C GLY A 56 23.17 -1.02 -11.80
N ARG A 57 23.53 -0.74 -10.54
CA ARG A 57 22.64 -0.16 -9.52
C ARG A 57 23.12 1.24 -9.15
N SER A 58 22.21 2.20 -9.18
CA SER A 58 22.47 3.53 -8.65
C SER A 58 22.34 3.55 -7.12
N ALA A 59 22.92 4.57 -6.47
CA ALA A 59 22.72 4.81 -5.04
C ALA A 59 21.23 4.92 -4.69
N GLN A 60 20.45 5.56 -5.55
CA GLN A 60 19.00 5.69 -5.40
C GLN A 60 18.29 4.33 -5.48
N ASP A 61 18.68 3.44 -6.42
CA ASP A 61 18.14 2.08 -6.50
C ASP A 61 18.44 1.30 -5.22
N CYS A 62 19.66 1.39 -4.70
CA CYS A 62 20.09 0.69 -3.49
C CYS A 62 19.31 1.17 -2.27
N LYS A 63 19.23 2.49 -2.09
CA LYS A 63 18.46 3.12 -1.01
C LYS A 63 16.99 2.73 -1.07
N TYR A 64 16.38 2.87 -2.25
CA TYR A 64 14.99 2.51 -2.44
C TYR A 64 14.76 1.03 -2.14
N ARG A 65 15.55 0.13 -2.76
CA ARG A 65 15.42 -1.32 -2.56
C ARG A 65 15.55 -1.70 -1.09
N PHE A 66 16.53 -1.16 -0.39
CA PHE A 66 16.72 -1.44 1.03
C PHE A 66 15.49 -0.97 1.83
N THR A 67 15.14 0.31 1.72
CA THR A 67 14.08 0.94 2.53
C THR A 67 12.69 0.35 2.29
N VAL A 68 12.40 -0.20 1.11
CA VAL A 68 11.06 -0.73 0.79
C VAL A 68 10.95 -2.26 0.81
N VAL A 69 12.08 -2.98 0.79
CA VAL A 69 12.08 -4.46 0.69
C VAL A 69 12.96 -5.15 1.74
N LEU A 70 14.18 -4.67 1.98
CA LEU A 70 15.20 -5.40 2.75
C LEU A 70 15.36 -4.91 4.18
N ASP A 71 14.89 -3.70 4.51
CA ASP A 71 15.06 -3.13 5.85
C ASP A 71 14.45 -4.06 6.90
N PRO A 72 15.24 -4.57 7.87
CA PRO A 72 14.74 -5.45 8.93
C PRO A 72 13.66 -4.83 9.80
N GLU A 73 13.53 -3.50 9.79
CA GLU A 73 12.47 -2.80 10.51
C GLU A 73 11.09 -2.92 9.83
N LEU A 74 11.02 -3.37 8.57
CA LEU A 74 9.76 -3.57 7.86
C LEU A 74 8.99 -4.78 8.40
N ILE A 75 7.71 -4.57 8.71
CA ILE A 75 6.82 -5.64 9.17
C ILE A 75 5.98 -6.15 7.99
N LYS A 76 6.19 -7.41 7.60
CA LYS A 76 5.46 -8.09 6.50
C LYS A 76 4.32 -9.00 6.99
N GLY A 77 4.11 -9.08 8.30
CA GLY A 77 3.22 -10.06 8.94
C GLY A 77 1.87 -9.51 9.39
N THR A 78 1.18 -10.32 10.19
CA THR A 78 -0.16 -10.06 10.76
C THR A 78 -0.20 -8.78 11.58
N TRP A 79 -1.36 -8.12 11.61
CA TRP A 79 -1.60 -6.96 12.46
C TRP A 79 -1.92 -7.39 13.89
N THR A 80 -1.29 -6.73 14.87
CA THR A 80 -1.66 -6.90 16.27
C THR A 80 -2.84 -5.99 16.62
N LYS A 81 -3.48 -6.27 17.77
CA LYS A 81 -4.60 -5.44 18.25
C LYS A 81 -4.15 -4.02 18.57
N GLU A 82 -2.94 -3.88 19.12
CA GLU A 82 -2.35 -2.60 19.47
C GLU A 82 -2.07 -1.76 18.22
N GLU A 83 -1.62 -2.40 17.13
CA GLU A 83 -1.45 -1.74 15.84
C GLU A 83 -2.80 -1.30 15.24
N ASP A 84 -3.83 -2.15 15.33
CA ASP A 84 -5.18 -1.82 14.87
C ASP A 84 -5.76 -0.63 15.64
N GLU A 85 -5.68 -0.65 16.98
CA GLU A 85 -6.12 0.45 17.84
C GLU A 85 -5.40 1.75 17.49
N LYS A 86 -4.07 1.68 17.29
CA LYS A 86 -3.27 2.83 16.89
C LYS A 86 -3.68 3.35 15.51
N LEU A 87 -3.90 2.46 14.55
CA LEU A 87 -4.34 2.82 13.20
C LEU A 87 -5.71 3.50 13.23
N ILE A 88 -6.66 2.99 14.01
CA ILE A 88 -7.98 3.60 14.19
C ILE A 88 -7.86 5.03 14.74
N GLN A 89 -7.05 5.23 15.79
CA GLN A 89 -6.80 6.55 16.35
C GLN A 89 -6.19 7.51 15.34
N LEU A 90 -5.20 7.05 14.56
CA LEU A 90 -4.52 7.86 13.56
C LEU A 90 -5.43 8.23 12.38
N VAL A 91 -6.30 7.32 11.94
CA VAL A 91 -7.31 7.62 10.91
C VAL A 91 -8.33 8.62 11.43
N SER A 92 -8.77 8.49 12.69
CA SER A 92 -9.64 9.49 13.32
C SER A 92 -8.99 10.88 13.39
N LEU A 93 -7.67 10.95 13.53
CA LEU A 93 -6.94 12.22 13.65
C LEU A 93 -6.60 12.86 12.29
N TYR A 94 -6.18 12.05 11.31
CA TYR A 94 -5.64 12.53 10.04
C TYR A 94 -6.55 12.31 8.83
N GLY A 95 -7.61 11.50 8.98
CA GLY A 95 -8.47 11.02 7.90
C GLY A 95 -7.89 9.81 7.16
N ASP A 96 -8.72 9.17 6.35
CA ASP A 96 -8.47 7.95 5.57
C ASP A 96 -7.82 8.22 4.19
N LYS A 97 -7.08 9.33 4.06
CA LYS A 97 -6.42 9.74 2.80
C LYS A 97 -4.94 10.03 2.94
N LYS A 98 -4.42 10.05 4.17
CA LYS A 98 -3.03 10.46 4.47
C LYS A 98 -2.20 9.28 4.95
N TRP A 99 -2.23 8.18 4.21
CA TRP A 99 -1.65 6.90 4.64
C TRP A 99 -0.14 6.97 4.86
N SER A 100 0.59 7.70 4.02
CA SER A 100 2.02 7.95 4.19
C SER A 100 2.34 8.74 5.47
N THR A 101 1.42 9.58 5.95
CA THR A 101 1.58 10.29 7.23
C THR A 101 1.27 9.37 8.40
N ILE A 102 0.16 8.62 8.31
CA ILE A 102 -0.25 7.63 9.32
C ILE A 102 0.86 6.60 9.56
N ALA A 103 1.45 6.07 8.48
CA ALA A 103 2.51 5.07 8.54
C ALA A 103 3.75 5.54 9.32
N LYS A 104 4.07 6.84 9.33
CA LYS A 104 5.20 7.38 10.12
C LYS A 104 5.00 7.22 11.63
N HIS A 105 3.77 7.01 12.07
CA HIS A 105 3.43 6.77 13.48
C HIS A 105 3.33 5.29 13.84
N LEU A 106 3.50 4.39 12.86
CA LEU A 106 3.48 2.94 13.05
C LEU A 106 4.85 2.37 12.70
N LYS A 107 5.49 1.71 13.66
CA LYS A 107 6.82 1.14 13.45
C LYS A 107 6.76 0.07 12.36
N GLY A 108 7.54 0.24 11.30
CA GLY A 108 7.72 -0.78 10.26
C GLY A 108 6.53 -1.03 9.34
N ARG A 109 5.40 -0.33 9.51
CA ARG A 109 4.23 -0.44 8.63
C ARG A 109 4.28 0.65 7.56
N ARG A 110 3.93 0.29 6.33
CA ARG A 110 3.87 1.22 5.19
C ARG A 110 2.46 1.74 4.97
N GLY A 111 2.35 2.88 4.29
CA GLY A 111 1.07 3.53 3.99
C GLY A 111 0.08 2.58 3.30
N LYS A 112 0.54 1.83 2.28
CA LYS A 112 -0.27 0.81 1.61
C LYS A 112 -0.87 -0.21 2.59
N GLN A 113 -0.06 -0.73 3.51
CA GLN A 113 -0.53 -1.71 4.49
C GLN A 113 -1.58 -1.10 5.42
N CYS A 114 -1.39 0.16 5.83
CA CYS A 114 -2.35 0.89 6.67
C CYS A 114 -3.68 1.07 5.94
N ARG A 115 -3.64 1.52 4.68
CA ARG A 115 -4.83 1.68 3.82
C ARG A 115 -5.59 0.37 3.64
N GLU A 116 -4.87 -0.68 3.28
CA GLU A 116 -5.44 -2.02 3.08
C GLU A 116 -6.06 -2.54 4.38
N ARG A 117 -5.36 -2.40 5.51
CA ARG A 117 -5.88 -2.83 6.81
C ARG A 117 -7.15 -2.08 7.19
N TRP A 118 -7.17 -0.77 6.99
CA TRP A 118 -8.33 0.06 7.30
C TRP A 118 -9.55 -0.35 6.47
N HIS A 119 -9.47 -0.22 5.15
CA HIS A 119 -10.63 -0.42 4.27
C HIS A 119 -11.12 -1.87 4.21
N ASN A 120 -10.30 -2.87 4.55
CA ASN A 120 -10.73 -4.26 4.51
C ASN A 120 -11.21 -4.79 5.86
N HIS A 121 -10.76 -4.20 6.98
CA HIS A 121 -10.95 -4.81 8.29
C HIS A 121 -11.41 -3.88 9.41
N LEU A 122 -10.95 -2.62 9.43
CA LEU A 122 -11.16 -1.72 10.58
C LEU A 122 -12.22 -0.66 10.34
N ASP A 123 -12.46 -0.29 9.08
CA ASP A 123 -13.49 0.67 8.72
C ASP A 123 -14.88 0.13 9.14
N PRO A 124 -15.61 0.84 10.01
CA PRO A 124 -16.94 0.41 10.46
C PRO A 124 -17.96 0.24 9.33
N SER A 125 -17.76 0.86 8.16
CA SER A 125 -18.68 0.68 7.03
C SER A 125 -18.51 -0.66 6.32
N VAL A 126 -17.49 -1.44 6.65
CA VAL A 126 -17.21 -2.74 6.01
C VAL A 126 -18.18 -3.80 6.53
N ILE A 127 -18.95 -4.39 5.62
CA ILE A 127 -19.94 -5.42 5.92
C ILE A 127 -19.27 -6.79 5.84
N LYS A 128 -19.22 -7.48 6.98
CA LYS A 128 -18.63 -8.83 7.13
C LYS A 128 -19.67 -9.96 7.11
N THR A 129 -20.95 -9.62 6.93
CA THR A 129 -22.02 -10.63 6.83
C THR A 129 -21.99 -11.34 5.47
N PRO A 130 -22.62 -12.52 5.36
CA PRO A 130 -22.79 -13.19 4.07
C PRO A 130 -23.45 -12.28 3.02
N TRP A 131 -23.20 -12.57 1.75
CA TRP A 131 -23.85 -11.90 0.62
C TRP A 131 -25.34 -12.20 0.63
N THR A 132 -26.16 -11.17 0.40
CA THR A 132 -27.61 -11.35 0.22
C THR A 132 -27.94 -11.61 -1.24
N LYS A 133 -29.11 -12.22 -1.48
CA LYS A 133 -29.58 -12.47 -2.86
C LYS A 133 -29.76 -11.17 -3.63
N GLU A 134 -30.15 -10.09 -2.95
CA GLU A 134 -30.32 -8.77 -3.54
C GLU A 134 -28.98 -8.21 -4.02
N GLU A 135 -27.92 -8.36 -3.23
CA GLU A 135 -26.56 -7.95 -3.61
C GLU A 135 -26.06 -8.78 -4.81
N ASP A 136 -26.28 -10.09 -4.82
CA ASP A 136 -25.94 -10.96 -5.97
C ASP A 136 -26.64 -10.50 -7.26
N LEU A 137 -27.94 -10.17 -7.17
CA LEU A 137 -28.71 -9.66 -8.29
C LEU A 137 -28.17 -8.32 -8.80
N LEU A 138 -27.70 -7.44 -7.92
CA LEU A 138 -27.05 -6.19 -8.31
C LEU A 138 -25.74 -6.46 -9.06
N ILE A 139 -24.92 -7.40 -8.59
CA ILE A 139 -23.68 -7.79 -9.27
C ILE A 139 -23.98 -8.27 -10.69
N ILE A 140 -24.91 -9.22 -10.84
CA ILE A 140 -25.29 -9.77 -12.15
C ILE A 140 -25.77 -8.65 -13.07
N LYS A 141 -26.71 -7.83 -12.57
CA LYS A 141 -27.28 -6.71 -13.33
C LYS A 141 -26.21 -5.73 -13.82
N TYR A 142 -25.33 -5.28 -12.95
CA TYR A 142 -24.31 -4.30 -13.32
C TYR A 142 -23.17 -4.91 -14.14
N HIS A 143 -22.83 -6.18 -13.93
CA HIS A 143 -21.87 -6.89 -14.77
C HIS A 143 -22.39 -7.06 -16.20
N CYS A 144 -23.70 -7.30 -16.41
CA CYS A 144 -24.28 -7.32 -17.77
C CYS A 144 -24.11 -5.99 -18.52
N VAL A 145 -24.12 -4.86 -17.80
CA VAL A 145 -24.06 -3.51 -18.40
C VAL A 145 -22.62 -3.01 -18.53
N LEU A 146 -21.79 -3.28 -17.52
CA LEU A 146 -20.44 -2.71 -17.38
C LEU A 146 -19.33 -3.72 -17.68
N GLY A 147 -19.61 -5.02 -17.72
CA GLY A 147 -18.60 -6.08 -17.82
C GLY A 147 -17.72 -6.13 -16.57
N SER A 148 -16.45 -6.47 -16.73
CA SER A 148 -15.47 -6.67 -15.65
C SER A 148 -14.96 -5.38 -14.98
N ARG A 149 -15.74 -4.29 -15.04
CA ARG A 149 -15.41 -3.00 -14.39
C ARG A 149 -15.75 -3.03 -12.89
N TRP A 150 -15.11 -3.91 -12.14
CA TRP A 150 -15.40 -4.18 -10.72
C TRP A 150 -15.36 -2.95 -9.83
N ALA A 151 -14.40 -2.04 -10.03
CA ALA A 151 -14.33 -0.79 -9.28
C ALA A 151 -15.55 0.12 -9.50
N GLN A 152 -16.22 0.04 -10.66
CA GLN A 152 -17.48 0.74 -10.90
C GLN A 152 -18.67 0.00 -10.30
N ILE A 153 -18.69 -1.34 -10.39
CA ILE A 153 -19.74 -2.19 -9.81
C ILE A 153 -19.78 -2.04 -8.28
N ALA A 154 -18.63 -2.01 -7.62
CA ALA A 154 -18.52 -1.86 -6.16
C ALA A 154 -19.18 -0.59 -5.62
N LYS A 155 -19.30 0.48 -6.44
CA LYS A 155 -20.00 1.71 -6.05
C LYS A 155 -21.50 1.50 -5.78
N PHE A 156 -22.06 0.39 -6.28
CA PHE A 156 -23.46 0.01 -6.06
C PHE A 156 -23.64 -1.00 -4.92
N LEU A 157 -22.56 -1.39 -4.24
CA LEU A 157 -22.54 -2.37 -3.16
C LEU A 157 -21.94 -1.72 -1.90
N PRO A 158 -22.72 -0.87 -1.20
CA PRO A 158 -22.20 -0.11 -0.07
C PRO A 158 -21.67 -1.04 1.02
N GLY A 159 -20.42 -0.84 1.42
CA GLY A 159 -19.76 -1.62 2.46
C GLY A 159 -19.17 -2.96 2.00
N ARG A 160 -19.12 -3.23 0.68
CA ARG A 160 -18.48 -4.41 0.07
C ARG A 160 -17.18 -4.08 -0.64
#